data_AF-A0A7K4DRP9-F1
#
_entry.id   AF-A0A7K4DRP9-F1
#
_cell.length_a   1.000
_cell.length_b   1.000
_cell.length_c   1.000
_cell.angle_alpha   90.00
_cell.angle_beta   90.00
_cell.angle_gamma   90.00
#
_symmetry.space_group_name_H-M   'P 1'
#
loop_
_entity.id
_entity.type
_entity.pdbx_description
1 polymer ?
#
loop_
_entity_poly.entity_id
_entity_poly.type
_entity_poly.pdbx_seq_one_letter_code
_entity_poly.pdbx_strand_id
1 'polypeptide(L)' 'MNENVKWHDEIFNSIDIHQPGWEKLLMESKVKIKTNQSEVQFTVVEKILQKFGLRVTDVSFTDYYGIVIGIEKL' A
#
# COMPACT_ATOMS: atom_id res chain seq x y z
N MET A 1 12.72 -18.60 8.57
CA MET A 1 12.01 -17.73 7.61
C MET A 1 11.65 -16.45 8.36
N ASN A 2 12.12 -15.29 7.92
CA ASN A 2 12.02 -14.04 8.68
C ASN A 2 10.56 -13.53 8.64
N GLU A 3 9.89 -13.40 9.78
CA GLU A 3 8.46 -13.04 9.86
C GLU A 3 8.14 -11.71 9.15
N ASN A 4 9.14 -10.82 9.07
CA ASN A 4 9.05 -9.56 8.36
C ASN A 4 8.85 -9.72 6.84
N VAL A 5 9.36 -10.78 6.21
CA VAL A 5 9.18 -10.99 4.76
C VAL A 5 7.75 -11.42 4.44
N LYS A 6 7.11 -12.15 5.35
CA LYS A 6 5.83 -12.84 5.08
C LYS A 6 4.64 -11.88 4.97
N TRP A 7 4.62 -10.80 5.75
CA TRP A 7 3.47 -9.89 5.76
C TRP A 7 3.45 -8.93 4.56
N HIS A 8 4.61 -8.57 4.01
CA HIS A 8 4.69 -7.77 2.80
C HIS A 8 4.11 -8.53 1.59
N ASP A 9 4.45 -9.81 1.43
CA ASP A 9 3.94 -10.65 0.35
C ASP A 9 2.40 -10.78 0.41
N GLU A 10 1.83 -10.94 1.60
CA GLU A 10 0.38 -11.01 1.78
C GLU A 10 -0.33 -9.69 1.45
N ILE A 11 0.26 -8.54 1.80
CA ILE A 11 -0.26 -7.24 1.40
C ILE A 11 -0.19 -7.07 -0.10
N PHE A 12 0.95 -7.39 -0.72
CA PHE A 12 1.16 -7.20 -2.15
C PHE A 12 0.16 -8.06 -2.93
N ASN A 13 0.01 -9.33 -2.56
CA ASN A 13 -1.01 -10.21 -3.12
C ASN A 13 -2.43 -9.65 -2.94
N SER A 14 -2.74 -9.08 -1.76
CA SER A 14 -4.05 -8.47 -1.53
C SER A 14 -4.28 -7.24 -2.42
N ILE A 15 -3.25 -6.43 -2.65
CA ILE A 15 -3.33 -5.29 -3.58
C ILE A 15 -3.47 -5.79 -5.02
N ASP A 16 -2.70 -6.79 -5.44
CA ASP A 16 -2.76 -7.35 -6.79
C ASP A 16 -4.13 -7.93 -7.15
N ILE A 17 -4.80 -8.59 -6.21
CA ILE A 17 -6.15 -9.13 -6.42
C ILE A 17 -7.18 -8.02 -6.68
N HIS A 18 -7.05 -6.88 -6.00
CA HIS A 18 -8.05 -5.81 -6.07
C HIS A 18 -7.69 -4.69 -7.06
N GLN A 19 -6.39 -4.43 -7.24
CA GLN A 19 -5.80 -3.31 -7.97
C GLN A 19 -4.42 -3.72 -8.57
N PRO A 20 -4.39 -4.59 -9.59
CA PRO A 20 -3.15 -5.08 -10.19
C PRO A 20 -2.31 -3.97 -10.85
N GLY A 21 -2.92 -2.84 -11.21
CA GLY A 21 -2.23 -1.71 -11.83
C GLY A 21 -1.46 -0.81 -10.85
N TRP A 22 -1.54 -1.06 -9.54
CA TRP A 22 -0.82 -0.25 -8.54
C TRP A 22 0.61 -0.74 -8.37
N GLU A 23 1.56 0.19 -8.36
CA GLU A 23 2.97 -0.11 -8.08
C GLU A 23 3.16 -0.17 -6.56
N LYS A 24 3.95 -1.15 -6.09
CA LYS A 24 4.27 -1.32 -4.68
C LYS A 24 5.78 -1.28 -4.51
N LEU A 25 6.26 -0.47 -3.58
CA LEU A 25 7.66 -0.35 -3.23
C LEU A 25 7.85 -0.69 -1.76
N LEU A 26 8.75 -1.63 -1.49
CA LEU A 26 9.19 -1.94 -0.14
C LEU A 26 10.31 -0.97 0.26
N MET A 27 10.17 -0.31 1.41
CA MET A 27 11.15 0.61 1.97
C MET A 27 11.40 0.24 3.44
N GLU A 28 12.45 -0.50 3.74
CA GLU A 28 12.84 -0.92 5.11
C GLU A 28 11.69 -1.41 6.01
N SER A 29 10.94 -0.52 6.68
CA SER A 29 9.78 -0.81 7.54
C SER A 29 8.41 -0.41 6.96
N LYS A 30 8.39 0.16 5.76
CA LYS A 30 7.23 0.78 5.11
C LYS A 30 6.96 0.19 3.73
N VAL A 31 5.71 0.27 3.31
CA VAL A 31 5.29 -0.01 1.94
C VAL A 31 4.78 1.30 1.34
N LYS A 32 5.27 1.67 0.16
CA LYS A 32 4.65 2.73 -0.64
C LYS A 32 3.80 2.10 -1.73
N ILE A 33 2.55 2.52 -1.79
CA ILE A 33 1.60 2.17 -2.84
C ILE A 33 1.47 3.37 -3.75
N LYS A 34 1.88 3.24 -5.00
CA LYS A 34 1.61 4.24 -6.03
C LYS A 34 0.37 3.78 -6.79
N THR A 35 -0.65 4.61 -6.73
CA THR A 35 -1.89 4.36 -7.46
C THR A 35 -1.74 4.91 -8.88
N ASN A 36 -2.80 4.85 -9.67
CA ASN A 36 -2.97 5.65 -10.89
C ASN A 36 -4.24 6.52 -10.76
N GLN A 37 -4.68 6.74 -9.52
CA GLN A 37 -5.91 7.44 -9.21
C GLN A 37 -5.68 8.94 -9.12
N SER A 38 -6.63 9.72 -9.64
CA SER A 38 -6.67 11.18 -9.54
C SER A 38 -7.34 11.66 -8.25
N GLU A 39 -8.13 10.80 -7.60
CA GLU A 39 -8.86 11.09 -6.37
C GLU A 39 -8.65 9.97 -5.37
N VAL A 40 -8.57 10.32 -4.08
CA VAL A 40 -8.30 9.35 -3.04
C VAL A 40 -9.57 8.57 -2.71
N GLN A 41 -9.69 7.37 -3.25
CA GLN A 41 -10.75 6.43 -2.87
C GLN A 41 -10.17 5.40 -1.89
N PHE A 42 -10.22 5.76 -0.61
CA PHE A 42 -9.65 4.96 0.47
C PHE A 42 -10.31 3.59 0.67
N THR A 43 -11.44 3.28 0.02
CA THR A 43 -12.21 2.05 0.25
C THR A 43 -11.44 0.74 0.05
N VAL A 44 -10.45 0.71 -0.85
CA VAL A 44 -9.58 -0.46 -1.04
C VAL A 44 -8.43 -0.46 -0.03
N VAL A 45 -7.80 0.70 0.16
CA VAL A 45 -6.65 0.87 1.06
C VAL A 45 -7.06 0.62 2.50
N GLU A 46 -8.18 1.16 2.96
CA GLU A 46 -8.74 0.96 4.31
C GLU A 46 -8.96 -0.51 4.65
N LYS A 47 -9.51 -1.30 3.72
CA LYS A 47 -9.70 -2.75 3.93
C LYS A 47 -8.38 -3.46 4.15
N ILE A 48 -7.35 -3.07 3.41
CA ILE A 48 -5.99 -3.61 3.55
C ILE A 48 -5.40 -3.18 4.89
N LEU A 49 -5.50 -1.88 5.22
CA LEU A 49 -5.01 -1.35 6.49
C LEU A 49 -5.62 -2.08 7.70
N GLN A 50 -6.93 -2.27 7.70
CA GLN A 50 -7.65 -2.97 8.79
C GLN A 50 -7.28 -4.45 8.86
N LYS A 51 -7.22 -5.15 7.71
CA LYS A 51 -6.92 -6.58 7.66
C LYS A 51 -5.53 -6.91 8.22
N PHE A 52 -4.55 -6.03 7.98
CA PHE A 52 -3.15 -6.29 8.32
C PHE A 52 -2.65 -5.47 9.53
N GLY A 53 -3.51 -4.68 10.17
CA GLY A 53 -3.13 -3.83 11.31
C GLY A 53 -2.07 -2.79 10.92
N LEU A 54 -2.33 -2.06 9.83
CA LEU A 54 -1.41 -1.05 9.29
C LEU A 54 -1.97 0.35 9.51
N ARG A 55 -1.09 1.35 9.47
CA ARG A 55 -1.47 2.77 9.43
C ARG A 55 -0.90 3.47 8.22
N VAL A 56 -1.59 4.52 7.77
CA VAL A 56 -1.05 5.47 6.80
C VAL A 56 0.00 6.32 7.49
N THR A 57 1.13 6.52 6.82
CA THR A 57 2.25 7.35 7.28
C THR A 57 2.37 8.63 6.51
N ASP A 58 2.11 8.58 5.21
CA ASP A 58 2.15 9.72 4.31
C ASP A 58 1.20 9.51 3.11
N VAL A 59 0.66 10.61 2.60
CA VAL A 59 -0.09 10.67 1.35
C VAL A 59 0.47 11.84 0.54
N SER A 60 0.85 11.59 -0.71
CA SER A 60 1.39 12.61 -1.60
C SER A 60 0.80 12.48 -3.00
N PHE A 61 0.79 13.58 -3.74
CA PHE A 61 0.35 13.63 -5.13
C PHE A 61 1.57 13.87 -6.03
N THR A 62 1.62 13.12 -7.12
CA THR A 62 2.68 13.20 -8.12
C THR A 62 2.06 13.22 -9.51
N ASP A 63 2.64 13.99 -10.43
CA ASP A 63 2.11 14.11 -11.79
C ASP A 63 2.20 12.80 -12.60
N TYR A 64 3.14 11.92 -12.23
CA TYR A 64 3.40 10.66 -12.94
C TYR A 64 2.55 9.49 -12.42
N TYR A 65 2.26 9.43 -11.12
CA TYR A 65 1.53 8.32 -10.50
C TYR A 65 0.17 8.74 -9.90
N GLY A 66 -0.21 10.02 -9.93
CA GLY A 66 -1.32 10.47 -9.11
C GLY A 66 -0.99 10.31 -7.62
N ILE A 67 -1.79 9.55 -6.88
CA ILE A 67 -1.65 9.41 -5.42
C ILE A 67 -0.63 8.33 -5.04
N VAL A 68 0.28 8.69 -4.14
CA VAL A 68 1.23 7.79 -3.47
C VAL A 68 0.91 7.74 -1.98
N ILE A 69 0.75 6.53 -1.44
CA ILE A 69 0.36 6.27 -0.06
C ILE A 69 1.45 5.44 0.61
N GLY A 70 2.08 5.99 1.64
CA GLY A 70 2.97 5.25 2.53
C GLY A 70 2.18 4.57 3.65
N ILE A 71 2.39 3.27 3.85
CA ILE A 71 1.78 2.49 4.93
C ILE A 71 2.85 1.76 5.74
N GLU A 72 2.60 1.57 7.03
CA GLU A 72 3.49 0.81 7.91
C GLU A 72 2.69 -0.04 8.90
N LYS A 73 3.30 -1.11 9.39
CA LYS A 73 2.70 -1.97 10.40
C LYS A 73 2.71 -1.29 11.76
N LEU A 74 1.62 -1.45 12.51
CA LEU A 74 1.50 -0.98 13.90
C LEU A 74 2.47 -1.71 14.83
#